data_AF-B7RIC6-F1
#
_entry.id   AF-B7RIC6-F1
#
_cell.length_a   1.000
_cell.length_b   1.000
_cell.length_c   1.000
_cell.angle_alpha   90.00
_cell.angle_beta   90.00
_cell.angle_gamma   90.00
#
_symmetry.space_group_name_H-M   'P 1'
#
loop_
_entity.id
_entity.type
_entity.pdbx_description
1 polymer ?
#
loop_
_entity_poly.entity_id
_entity_poly.type
_entity_poly.pdbx_seq_one_letter_code
_entity_poly.pdbx_strand_id
1 'polypeptide(L)'
;MSSGTAKTHIWLLEFNQESAREVDPLMGWTSSNDTQTQVKLRFETKEEAVEYARSHGIDAVVQEPHKRRANIRPGGYGENFATARRGAWTH
;
A
#
# COMPACT_ATOMS: atom_id res chain seq x y z
N MET A 1 -11.59 5.04 -2.73
CA MET A 1 -10.31 5.76 -2.97
C MET A 1 -10.28 7.01 -2.11
N SER A 2 -9.21 7.27 -1.37
CA SER A 2 -9.10 8.43 -0.46
C SER A 2 -7.68 9.00 -0.50
N SER A 3 -7.51 10.29 -0.19
CA SER A 3 -6.21 10.99 -0.16
C SER A 3 -5.49 10.90 1.20
N GLY A 4 -6.08 10.23 2.19
CA GLY A 4 -5.52 10.14 3.54
C GLY A 4 -4.23 9.30 3.60
N THR A 5 -3.25 9.77 4.36
CA THR A 5 -1.93 9.11 4.53
C THR A 5 -1.81 8.34 5.85
N ALA A 6 -2.81 8.37 6.73
CA ALA A 6 -2.70 7.79 8.07
C ALA A 6 -2.26 6.31 8.08
N LYS A 7 -2.64 5.53 7.06
CA LYS A 7 -2.30 4.11 6.95
C LYS A 7 -0.93 3.82 6.32
N THR A 8 -0.13 4.84 5.99
CA THR A 8 1.19 4.67 5.34
C THR A 8 2.36 4.59 6.32
N HIS A 9 2.11 4.76 7.62
CA HIS A 9 3.14 4.86 8.66
C HIS A 9 3.32 3.56 9.46
N ILE A 10 2.76 2.45 8.99
CA ILE A 10 2.77 1.16 9.68
C ILE A 10 3.39 0.13 8.74
N TRP A 11 4.26 -0.73 9.28
CA TRP A 11 4.81 -1.86 8.56
C TRP A 11 3.84 -3.05 8.64
N LEU A 12 3.64 -3.72 7.52
CA LEU A 12 2.69 -4.80 7.41
C LEU A 12 3.39 -6.05 6.89
N LEU A 13 3.21 -7.16 7.59
CA LEU A 13 3.55 -8.49 7.09
C LEU A 13 2.25 -9.18 6.69
N GLU A 14 2.17 -9.56 5.41
CA GLU A 14 1.05 -10.31 4.82
C GLU A 14 1.61 -11.57 4.15
N PHE A 15 0.86 -12.66 4.24
CA PHE A 15 1.21 -13.91 3.56
C PHE A 15 0.69 -13.90 2.12
N ASN A 16 1.52 -14.38 1.20
CA ASN A 16 1.09 -14.62 -0.17
C ASN A 16 0.15 -15.83 -0.24
N GLN A 17 -0.69 -15.87 -1.27
CA GLN A 17 -1.55 -17.03 -1.53
C GLN A 17 -0.69 -18.24 -1.87
N GLU A 18 -0.84 -19.31 -1.10
CA GLU A 18 -0.17 -20.58 -1.35
C GLU A 18 -0.99 -21.47 -2.31
N SER A 19 -2.32 -21.35 -2.26
CA SER A 19 -3.23 -22.12 -3.11
C SER A 19 -4.18 -21.22 -3.91
N ALA A 20 -4.61 -21.73 -5.07
CA ALA A 20 -5.59 -21.06 -5.91
C ALA A 20 -6.95 -21.02 -5.23
N ARG A 21 -7.70 -19.94 -5.47
CA ARG A 21 -9.08 -19.84 -5.03
C ARG A 21 -9.99 -20.65 -5.95
N GLU A 22 -10.96 -21.33 -5.37
CA GLU A 22 -11.95 -22.14 -6.09
C GLU A 22 -13.33 -21.50 -6.03
N VAL A 23 -14.21 -21.90 -6.94
CA VAL A 23 -15.61 -21.46 -6.94
C VAL A 23 -16.44 -22.60 -6.40
N ASP A 24 -17.18 -22.35 -5.32
CA ASP A 24 -18.10 -23.32 -4.74
C ASP A 24 -19.19 -23.70 -5.77
N PRO A 25 -19.44 -24.99 -6.01
CA PRO A 25 -20.34 -25.44 -7.06
C PRO A 25 -21.83 -25.19 -6.79
N LEU A 26 -22.22 -24.91 -5.55
CA LEU A 26 -23.62 -24.72 -5.17
C LEU A 26 -24.03 -23.25 -5.22
N MET A 27 -23.28 -22.39 -4.52
CA MET A 27 -23.59 -20.97 -4.33
C MET A 27 -22.73 -20.05 -5.20
N GLY A 28 -21.65 -20.56 -5.80
CA GLY A 28 -20.74 -19.76 -6.63
C GLY A 28 -19.81 -18.84 -5.84
N TRP A 29 -19.63 -19.08 -4.54
CA TRP A 29 -18.74 -18.27 -3.70
C TRP A 29 -17.28 -18.61 -3.93
N THR A 30 -16.40 -17.61 -3.84
CA THR A 30 -14.96 -17.85 -3.84
C THR A 30 -14.55 -18.51 -2.52
N SER A 31 -14.14 -19.77 -2.58
CA SER A 31 -13.59 -20.53 -1.45
C SER A 31 -12.06 -20.62 -1.55
N SER A 32 -11.43 -20.85 -0.40
CA SER A 32 -10.01 -21.16 -0.30
C SER A 32 -9.78 -21.95 0.97
N ASN A 33 -8.87 -22.93 0.92
CA ASN A 33 -8.39 -23.65 2.10
C ASN A 33 -7.17 -22.98 2.76
N ASP A 34 -6.60 -21.97 2.10
CA ASP A 34 -5.51 -21.16 2.64
C ASP A 34 -6.04 -20.10 3.61
N THR A 35 -5.79 -20.34 4.90
CA THR A 35 -6.17 -19.45 6.00
C THR A 35 -5.16 -18.34 6.26
N GLN A 36 -3.90 -18.53 5.86
CA GLN A 36 -2.82 -17.60 6.16
C GLN A 36 -3.01 -16.26 5.45
N THR A 37 -3.63 -16.29 4.27
CA THR A 37 -3.97 -15.07 3.50
C THR A 37 -4.91 -14.10 4.23
N GLN A 38 -5.55 -14.55 5.32
CA GLN A 38 -6.43 -13.71 6.14
C GLN A 38 -5.66 -12.97 7.25
N VAL A 39 -4.42 -13.39 7.55
CA VAL A 39 -3.61 -12.86 8.63
C VAL A 39 -2.82 -11.63 8.15
N LYS A 40 -2.88 -10.56 8.96
CA LYS A 40 -2.12 -9.32 8.73
C LYS A 40 -1.50 -8.86 10.03
N LEU A 41 -0.17 -8.82 10.08
CA LEU A 41 0.56 -8.41 11.27
C LEU A 41 1.11 -6.99 11.09
N ARG A 42 0.88 -6.13 12.08
CA ARG A 42 1.25 -4.71 12.06
C ARG A 42 2.42 -4.46 12.99
N PHE A 43 3.40 -3.71 12.51
CA PHE A 43 4.61 -3.35 13.23
C PHE A 43 4.87 -1.84 13.11
N GLU A 44 5.57 -1.27 14.08
CA GLU A 44 5.94 0.14 14.04
C GLU A 44 7.18 0.37 13.19
N THR A 45 8.10 -0.61 13.19
CA THR A 45 9.38 -0.52 12.46
C THR A 45 9.59 -1.67 11.47
N LYS A 46 10.47 -1.45 10.50
CA LYS A 46 10.87 -2.48 9.53
C LYS A 46 11.59 -3.62 10.24
N GLU A 47 12.44 -3.26 11.19
CA GLU A 47 13.33 -4.14 11.91
C GLU A 47 12.53 -5.15 12.76
N GLU A 48 11.47 -4.69 13.43
CA GLU A 48 10.54 -5.56 14.16
C GLU A 48 9.88 -6.61 13.25
N ALA A 49 9.38 -6.18 12.08
CA ALA A 49 8.74 -7.07 11.14
C ALA A 49 9.71 -8.14 10.60
N VAL A 50 10.96 -7.73 10.29
CA VAL A 50 12.00 -8.64 9.78
C VAL A 50 12.46 -9.62 10.85
N GLU A 51 12.62 -9.17 12.10
CA GLU A 51 12.99 -10.05 13.20
C GLU A 51 11.88 -11.05 13.54
N TYR A 52 10.62 -10.62 13.49
CA TYR A 52 9.47 -11.51 13.63
C TYR A 52 9.48 -12.58 12.54
N ALA A 53 9.67 -12.19 11.27
CA ALA A 53 9.74 -13.14 10.16
C ALA A 53 10.89 -14.16 10.37
N ARG A 54 12.09 -13.69 10.73
CA ARG A 54 13.26 -14.55 10.96
C ARG A 54 13.05 -15.54 12.10
N SER A 55 12.54 -15.07 13.24
CA SER A 55 12.30 -15.91 14.42
C SER A 55 11.24 -16.98 14.20
N HIS A 56 10.30 -16.75 13.28
CA HIS A 56 9.24 -17.70 12.92
C HIS A 56 9.57 -18.51 11.64
N GLY A 57 10.77 -18.35 11.07
CA GLY A 57 11.18 -19.06 9.86
C GLY A 57 10.38 -18.68 8.60
N ILE A 58 9.84 -17.46 8.55
CA ILE A 58 9.05 -16.96 7.42
C ILE A 58 10.02 -16.29 6.42
N ASP A 59 10.02 -16.77 5.18
CA ASP A 59 10.73 -16.09 4.09
C ASP A 59 9.94 -14.87 3.61
N ALA A 60 10.54 -13.69 3.75
CA ALA A 60 9.85 -12.41 3.55
C ALA A 60 10.65 -11.47 2.64
N VAL A 61 9.95 -10.86 1.69
CA VAL A 61 10.51 -9.81 0.82
C VAL A 61 10.11 -8.44 1.35
N VAL A 62 11.09 -7.59 1.64
CA VAL A 62 10.83 -6.23 2.15
C VAL A 62 10.56 -5.28 0.97
N GLN A 63 9.43 -4.57 1.03
CA GLN A 63 9.11 -3.47 0.12
C GLN A 63 9.37 -2.13 0.81
N GLU A 64 10.19 -1.27 0.20
CA GLU A 64 10.52 0.03 0.77
C GLU A 64 9.40 1.07 0.55
N PRO A 65 9.19 2.00 1.50
CA PRO A 65 8.12 2.98 1.40
C PRO A 65 8.39 3.99 0.27
N HIS A 66 7.43 4.12 -0.62
CA HIS A 66 7.50 5.09 -1.72
C HIS A 66 7.05 6.49 -1.25
N LYS A 67 7.99 7.34 -0.85
CA LYS A 67 7.69 8.69 -0.35
C LYS A 67 7.11 9.56 -1.47
N ARG A 68 5.98 10.21 -1.19
CA ARG A 68 5.40 11.19 -2.11
C ARG A 68 6.30 12.43 -2.16
N ARG A 69 6.64 12.87 -3.37
CA ARG A 69 7.40 14.12 -3.56
C ARG A 69 6.58 15.32 -3.06
N ALA A 70 7.24 16.24 -2.38
CA ALA A 70 6.63 17.51 -2.01
C ALA A 70 6.20 18.27 -3.28
N ASN A 71 4.93 18.68 -3.34
CA ASN A 71 4.41 19.50 -4.44
C ASN A 71 4.69 20.97 -4.14
N ILE A 72 5.94 21.39 -4.35
CA ILE A 72 6.36 22.77 -4.16
C ILE A 72 6.04 23.53 -5.45
N ARG A 73 5.09 24.47 -5.38
CA ARG A 73 4.76 25.38 -6.47
C ARG A 73 5.48 26.72 -6.25
N PRO A 74 6.54 27.06 -7.02
CA PRO A 74 7.38 28.23 -6.77
C PRO A 74 6.59 29.55 -6.65
N GLY A 75 5.59 29.77 -7.50
CA GLY A 75 4.69 30.92 -7.43
C GLY A 75 3.29 30.60 -6.89
N GLY A 76 3.12 29.45 -6.22
CA GLY A 76 1.93 29.09 -5.45
C GLY A 76 0.63 29.12 -6.26
N TYR A 77 -0.39 29.80 -5.72
CA TYR A 77 -1.67 29.98 -6.42
C TYR A 77 -1.59 31.04 -7.54
N GLY A 78 -0.67 32.00 -7.44
CA GLY A 78 -0.49 33.08 -8.43
C GLY A 78 -0.02 32.58 -9.80
N GLU A 79 0.72 31.46 -9.83
CA GLU A 79 1.07 30.74 -11.07
C GLU A 79 -0.16 30.40 -11.92
N ASN A 80 -1.34 30.27 -11.31
CA ASN A 80 -2.52 29.93 -12.06
C ASN A 80 -2.88 30.96 -13.13
N PHE A 81 -2.51 32.23 -12.91
CA PHE A 81 -2.82 33.39 -13.76
C PHE A 81 -1.57 34.06 -14.35
N ALA A 82 -0.38 33.46 -14.20
CA ALA A 82 0.87 34.06 -14.66
C ALA A 82 0.89 34.19 -16.19
N THR A 83 1.31 35.36 -16.69
CA THR A 83 1.42 35.64 -18.13
C THR A 83 2.36 34.67 -18.87
N ALA A 84 3.33 34.10 -18.16
CA ALA A 84 4.28 33.11 -18.71
C ALA A 84 3.75 31.66 -18.70
N ARG A 85 2.51 31.41 -18.27
CA ARG A 85 1.94 30.06 -18.20
C ARG A 85 1.67 29.52 -19.61
N ARG A 86 2.13 28.30 -19.91
CA ARG A 86 2.01 27.67 -21.24
C ARG A 86 0.59 27.18 -21.60
N GLY A 87 -0.35 27.12 -20.66
CA GLY A 87 -1.74 26.72 -20.90
C GLY A 87 -2.69 27.40 -19.94
N ALA A 88 -3.86 27.83 -20.41
CA ALA A 88 -4.84 28.54 -19.58
C ALA A 88 -5.37 27.66 -18.45
N TRP A 89 -5.70 28.27 -17.30
CA TRP A 89 -6.52 27.59 -16.31
C TRP A 89 -7.97 27.65 -16.77
N THR A 90 -8.57 26.50 -17.04
CA THR A 90 -10.00 26.39 -17.33
C THR A 90 -10.68 25.59 -16.23
N HIS A 91 -11.94 25.93 -15.96
CA HIS A 91 -12.79 25.25 -14.99
C HIS A 91 -13.06 23.80 -15.36
#